data_AF-A0A3B8KTC7-F1
#
_entry.id   AF-A0A3B8KTC7-F1
#
_cell.length_a   1.000
_cell.length_b   1.000
_cell.length_c   1.000
_cell.angle_alpha   90.00
_cell.angle_beta   90.00
_cell.angle_gamma   90.00
#
_symmetry.space_group_name_H-M   'P 1'
#
loop_
_entity.id
_entity.type
_entity.pdbx_description
1 polymer ?
#
loop_
_entity_poly.entity_id
_entity_poly.type
_entity_poly.pdbx_seq_one_letter_code
_entity_poly.pdbx_strand_id
1 'polypeptide(L)'
;SMWTTDNDHAAQLQFHTGRHIFDGFYPSVGSWVHYGLGTLNRNLPRFIVLGPPPGDCCGGVGAHGADYLGPEHAGVKMRIDPRNPLPFGSPGSSVFREERADQMGLLKQLNHLAAIEYPGDKAMRARIKSYELAY
;
A
#
# COMPACT_ATOMS: atom_id res chain seq x y z
N SER A 1 -24.04 -4.66 -18.74
CA SER A 1 -24.65 -3.50 -18.06
C SER A 1 -23.87 -3.22 -16.80
N MET A 2 -23.69 -1.95 -16.42
CA MET A 2 -23.14 -1.56 -15.13
C MET A 2 -24.31 -1.16 -14.23
N TRP A 3 -24.43 -1.78 -13.06
CA TRP A 3 -25.49 -1.52 -12.08
C TRP A 3 -24.85 -0.91 -10.82
N THR A 4 -25.50 0.10 -10.25
CA THR A 4 -25.04 0.86 -9.07
C THR A 4 -26.24 1.17 -8.17
N THR A 5 -26.02 1.25 -6.86
CA THR A 5 -27.01 1.70 -5.88
C THR A 5 -26.83 3.18 -5.52
N ASP A 6 -25.66 3.73 -5.79
CA ASP A 6 -25.35 5.14 -5.56
C ASP A 6 -25.83 6.01 -6.73
N ASN A 7 -26.32 7.22 -6.41
CA ASN A 7 -26.85 8.19 -7.38
C ASN A 7 -25.88 9.33 -7.71
N ASP A 8 -24.71 9.37 -7.07
CA ASP A 8 -23.75 10.46 -7.18
C ASP A 8 -22.29 9.97 -7.23
N HIS A 9 -21.36 10.77 -6.70
CA HIS A 9 -19.95 10.47 -6.71
C HIS A 9 -19.56 9.22 -5.89
N ALA A 10 -20.38 8.77 -4.94
CA ALA A 10 -20.12 7.55 -4.16
C ALA A 10 -20.16 6.27 -5.00
N ALA A 11 -20.77 6.32 -6.20
CA ALA A 11 -20.71 5.23 -7.19
C ALA A 11 -19.26 4.90 -7.61
N GLN A 12 -18.31 5.83 -7.46
CA GLN A 12 -16.89 5.58 -7.70
C GLN A 12 -16.31 4.58 -6.69
N LEU A 13 -16.61 4.74 -5.40
CA LEU A 13 -16.22 3.77 -4.39
C LEU A 13 -16.87 2.42 -4.65
N GLN A 14 -18.17 2.41 -4.95
CA GLN A 14 -18.92 1.17 -5.22
C GLN A 14 -18.35 0.42 -6.44
N PHE A 15 -17.90 1.13 -7.46
CA PHE A 15 -17.22 0.49 -8.60
C PHE A 15 -15.95 -0.26 -8.16
N HIS A 16 -15.21 0.31 -7.21
CA HIS A 16 -13.97 -0.30 -6.73
C HIS A 16 -14.18 -1.39 -5.70
N THR A 17 -15.18 -1.30 -4.82
CA THR A 17 -15.34 -2.21 -3.66
C THR A 17 -16.56 -3.13 -3.79
N GLY A 18 -17.49 -2.82 -4.70
CA GLY A 18 -18.80 -3.45 -4.79
C GLY A 18 -19.75 -3.06 -3.65
N ARG A 19 -19.40 -2.06 -2.83
CA ARG A 19 -20.11 -1.71 -1.59
C ARG A 19 -20.54 -0.26 -1.57
N HIS A 20 -21.69 0.01 -0.96
CA HIS A 20 -22.15 1.37 -0.71
C HIS A 20 -21.25 2.03 0.35
N ILE A 21 -21.06 3.35 0.28
CA ILE A 21 -20.16 4.07 1.21
C ILE A 21 -20.54 3.91 2.69
N PHE A 22 -21.83 3.65 2.96
CA PHE A 22 -22.36 3.42 4.32
C PHE A 22 -22.33 1.97 4.79
N ASP A 23 -21.92 1.01 3.94
CA ASP A 23 -21.79 -0.39 4.37
C ASP A 23 -20.56 -0.60 5.28
N GLY A 24 -19.64 0.38 5.32
CA GLY A 24 -18.34 0.30 5.98
C GLY A 24 -17.17 0.27 4.99
N PHE A 25 -15.98 -0.07 5.50
CA PHE A 25 -14.76 -0.14 4.71
C PHE A 25 -14.51 -1.56 4.21
N TYR A 26 -14.33 -1.71 2.90
CA TYR A 26 -14.12 -3.00 2.25
C TYR A 26 -12.99 -2.93 1.22
N PRO A 27 -12.20 -4.02 1.10
CA PRO A 27 -11.12 -4.08 0.15
C PRO A 27 -11.61 -3.85 -1.27
N SER A 28 -10.84 -3.07 -2.01
CA SER A 28 -11.04 -2.86 -3.43
C SER A 28 -10.86 -4.14 -4.23
N VAL A 29 -11.41 -4.18 -5.44
CA VAL A 29 -11.22 -5.27 -6.41
C VAL A 29 -9.74 -5.52 -6.69
N GLY A 30 -8.91 -4.47 -6.75
CA GLY A 30 -7.47 -4.61 -6.94
C GLY A 30 -6.79 -5.31 -5.76
N SER A 31 -7.24 -5.02 -4.53
CA SER A 31 -6.76 -5.69 -3.32
C SER A 31 -7.17 -7.15 -3.26
N TRP A 32 -8.40 -7.49 -3.65
CA TRP A 32 -8.84 -8.88 -3.77
C TRP A 32 -8.07 -9.66 -4.83
N VAL A 33 -7.81 -9.05 -5.98
CA VAL A 33 -6.99 -9.66 -7.04
C VAL A 33 -5.59 -9.93 -6.53
N HIS A 34 -4.95 -8.96 -5.86
CA HIS A 34 -3.62 -9.16 -5.30
C HIS A 34 -3.61 -10.21 -4.18
N TYR A 35 -4.60 -10.23 -3.29
CA TYR A 35 -4.70 -11.24 -2.22
C TYR A 35 -4.92 -12.65 -2.78
N GLY A 36 -5.88 -12.80 -3.70
CA GLY A 36 -6.30 -14.11 -4.20
C GLY A 36 -5.35 -14.72 -5.22
N LEU A 37 -4.82 -13.91 -6.15
CA LEU A 37 -3.93 -14.39 -7.22
C LEU A 37 -2.45 -14.24 -6.88
N GLY A 38 -2.11 -13.39 -5.91
CA GLY A 38 -0.73 -13.06 -5.60
C GLY A 38 -0.03 -12.32 -6.75
N THR A 39 1.27 -12.55 -6.88
CA THR A 39 2.08 -11.99 -7.96
C THR A 39 3.28 -12.89 -8.24
N LEU A 40 3.80 -12.85 -9.46
CA LEU A 40 5.10 -13.41 -9.79
C LEU A 40 6.24 -12.41 -9.52
N ASN A 41 5.92 -11.13 -9.34
CA ASN A 41 6.88 -10.08 -9.13
C ASN A 41 7.34 -10.03 -7.66
N ARG A 42 8.65 -10.09 -7.45
CA ARG A 42 9.24 -10.13 -6.10
C ARG A 42 9.69 -8.76 -5.59
N ASN A 43 9.96 -7.81 -6.49
CA ASN A 43 10.76 -6.62 -6.18
C ASN A 43 10.10 -5.28 -6.58
N LEU A 44 8.89 -5.30 -7.15
CA LEU A 44 8.11 -4.10 -7.47
C LEU A 44 6.78 -4.09 -6.71
N PRO A 45 6.09 -2.93 -6.61
CA PRO A 45 4.70 -2.89 -6.17
C PRO A 45 3.80 -3.79 -7.00
N ARG A 46 2.88 -4.49 -6.34
CA ARG A 46 2.11 -5.59 -6.92
C ARG A 46 0.72 -5.14 -7.39
N PHE A 47 0.17 -4.14 -6.72
CA PHE A 47 -1.04 -3.43 -7.12
C PHE A 47 -0.68 -1.93 -7.22
N ILE A 48 -0.76 -1.38 -8.43
CA ILE A 48 -0.39 0.01 -8.71
C ILE A 48 -1.65 0.80 -9.07
N VAL A 49 -1.75 2.01 -8.52
CA VAL A 49 -2.79 2.99 -8.84
C VAL A 49 -2.15 4.14 -9.60
N LEU A 50 -2.75 4.47 -10.74
CA LEU A 50 -2.33 5.59 -11.59
C LEU A 50 -3.39 6.70 -11.54
N GLY A 51 -2.92 7.93 -11.56
CA GLY A 51 -3.80 9.11 -11.52
C GLY A 51 -4.21 9.53 -10.11
N PRO A 52 -5.00 10.60 -10.00
CA PRO A 52 -5.59 11.01 -8.73
C PRO A 52 -6.63 9.95 -8.28
N PRO A 53 -6.71 9.64 -6.97
CA PRO A 53 -7.82 8.84 -6.47
C PRO A 53 -9.14 9.61 -6.68
N PRO A 54 -10.29 8.92 -6.52
CA PRO A 54 -11.56 9.59 -6.28
C PRO A 54 -11.42 10.71 -5.23
N GLY A 55 -12.28 11.72 -5.31
CA GLY A 55 -12.33 12.74 -4.25
C GLY A 55 -12.62 12.10 -2.89
N ASP A 56 -12.24 12.76 -1.79
CA ASP A 56 -12.43 12.19 -0.44
C ASP A 56 -13.90 11.89 -0.16
N CYS A 57 -14.82 12.73 -0.64
CA CYS A 57 -16.27 12.49 -0.56
C CYS A 57 -16.76 11.30 -1.42
N CYS A 58 -15.95 10.84 -2.37
CA CYS A 58 -16.24 9.77 -3.32
C CYS A 58 -15.57 8.44 -2.93
N GLY A 59 -15.07 8.33 -1.69
CA GLY A 59 -14.34 7.17 -1.18
C GLY A 59 -12.82 7.36 -1.09
N GLY A 60 -12.26 8.43 -1.68
CA GLY A 60 -10.87 8.81 -1.51
C GLY A 60 -9.87 7.66 -1.72
N VAL A 61 -8.94 7.53 -0.77
CA VAL A 61 -7.96 6.44 -0.74
C VAL A 61 -8.59 5.05 -0.52
N GLY A 62 -9.81 4.98 0.04
CA GLY A 62 -10.54 3.74 0.27
C GLY A 62 -10.89 2.99 -1.02
N ALA A 63 -11.04 3.72 -2.14
CA ALA A 63 -11.26 3.12 -3.46
C ALA A 63 -10.11 2.19 -3.92
N HIS A 64 -8.94 2.28 -3.30
CA HIS A 64 -7.80 1.41 -3.59
C HIS A 64 -7.24 0.76 -2.31
N GLY A 65 -8.00 0.83 -1.23
CA GLY A 65 -7.66 0.25 0.06
C GLY A 65 -7.85 -1.27 0.08
N ALA A 66 -7.18 -1.89 1.04
CA ALA A 66 -7.26 -3.32 1.31
C ALA A 66 -7.95 -3.64 2.63
N ASP A 67 -8.24 -2.64 3.45
CA ASP A 67 -8.91 -2.76 4.75
C ASP A 67 -8.45 -3.99 5.55
N TYR A 68 -9.35 -4.94 5.78
CA TYR A 68 -9.09 -6.13 6.57
C TYR A 68 -8.20 -7.18 5.89
N LEU A 69 -7.89 -7.06 4.59
CA LEU A 69 -6.85 -7.88 3.95
C LEU A 69 -5.45 -7.45 4.38
N GLY A 70 -5.29 -6.22 4.89
CA GLY A 70 -4.04 -5.69 5.37
C GLY A 70 -3.30 -4.82 4.34
N PRO A 71 -2.38 -3.97 4.82
CA PRO A 71 -1.74 -2.92 4.02
C PRO A 71 -0.87 -3.47 2.88
N GLU A 72 -0.38 -4.70 2.98
CA GLU A 72 0.35 -5.34 1.88
C GLU A 72 -0.49 -5.52 0.61
N HIS A 73 -1.82 -5.52 0.72
CA HIS A 73 -2.72 -5.65 -0.41
C HIS A 73 -3.27 -4.31 -0.92
N ALA A 74 -2.91 -3.18 -0.31
CA ALA A 74 -3.38 -1.87 -0.73
C ALA A 74 -2.68 -1.40 -2.01
N GLY A 75 -3.36 -0.55 -2.78
CA GLY A 75 -2.82 0.03 -4.01
C GLY A 75 -1.70 1.03 -3.73
N VAL A 76 -0.57 0.87 -4.40
CA VAL A 76 0.54 1.82 -4.35
C VAL A 76 0.34 2.89 -5.42
N LYS A 77 0.14 4.13 -4.98
CA LYS A 77 -0.03 5.28 -5.87
C LYS A 77 1.28 5.65 -6.54
N MET A 78 1.30 5.61 -7.87
CA MET A 78 2.41 6.06 -8.69
C MET A 78 2.10 7.42 -9.32
N ARG A 79 3.10 8.28 -9.41
CA ARG A 79 3.05 9.53 -10.17
C ARG A 79 3.15 9.24 -11.65
N ILE A 80 2.45 10.05 -12.45
CA ILE A 80 2.62 10.08 -13.91
C ILE A 80 3.82 11.00 -14.21
N ASP A 81 5.00 10.61 -13.71
CA ASP A 81 6.28 11.25 -14.00
C ASP A 81 7.29 10.14 -14.35
N PRO A 82 7.67 9.99 -15.62
CA PRO A 82 8.63 8.97 -16.04
C PRO A 82 9.99 9.07 -15.34
N ARG A 83 10.37 10.26 -14.83
CA ARG A 83 11.64 10.46 -14.12
C ARG A 83 11.56 10.14 -12.63
N ASN A 84 10.35 10.17 -12.05
CA ASN A 84 10.14 9.92 -10.63
C ASN A 84 8.73 9.34 -10.37
N PRO A 85 8.45 8.11 -10.84
CA PRO A 85 7.12 7.52 -10.77
C PRO A 85 6.76 7.09 -9.34
N LEU A 86 7.75 6.73 -8.53
CA LEU A 86 7.57 6.35 -7.13
C LEU A 86 8.27 7.37 -6.22
N PRO A 87 7.52 8.25 -5.52
CA PRO A 87 8.09 9.14 -4.53
C PRO A 87 8.92 8.35 -3.50
N PHE A 88 10.10 8.88 -3.16
CA PHE A 88 11.02 8.24 -2.22
C PHE A 88 11.52 6.84 -2.64
N GLY A 89 11.31 6.43 -3.89
CA GLY A 89 11.82 5.16 -4.43
C GLY A 89 13.33 5.16 -4.70
N SER A 90 13.96 6.34 -4.71
CA SER A 90 15.41 6.50 -4.82
C SER A 90 15.93 7.33 -3.65
N PRO A 91 17.13 7.02 -3.13
CA PRO A 91 17.77 7.85 -2.12
C PRO A 91 18.05 9.25 -2.69
N GLY A 92 18.03 10.27 -1.82
CA GLY A 92 18.38 11.64 -2.20
C GLY A 92 19.84 11.73 -2.69
N SER A 93 20.15 12.77 -3.46
CA SER A 93 21.49 12.97 -4.06
C SER A 93 22.63 13.09 -3.05
N SER A 94 22.33 13.37 -1.78
CA SER A 94 23.28 13.50 -0.68
C SER A 94 23.51 12.21 0.12
N VAL A 95 22.85 11.09 -0.24
CA VAL A 95 22.95 9.84 0.52
C VAL A 95 23.89 8.88 -0.21
N PHE A 96 25.06 8.62 0.40
CA PHE A 96 26.01 7.65 -0.13
C PHE A 96 25.53 6.22 0.08
N ARG A 97 25.91 5.33 -0.84
CA ARG A 97 25.45 3.93 -0.81
C ARG A 97 25.97 3.17 0.42
N GLU A 98 27.21 3.45 0.84
CA GLU A 98 27.80 2.81 2.03
C GLU A 98 27.10 3.27 3.32
N GLU A 99 26.93 4.58 3.51
CA GLU A 99 26.23 5.13 4.68
C GLU A 99 24.81 4.56 4.80
N ARG A 100 24.08 4.45 3.67
CA ARG A 100 22.75 3.84 3.62
C ARG A 100 22.77 2.37 4.02
N ALA A 101 23.81 1.63 3.61
CA ALA A 101 23.96 0.22 3.96
C ALA A 101 24.22 0.04 5.46
N ASP A 102 25.06 0.89 6.06
CA ASP A 102 25.37 0.85 7.49
C ASP A 102 24.14 1.22 8.34
N GLN A 103 23.42 2.27 7.96
CA GLN A 103 22.15 2.65 8.59
C GLN A 103 21.12 1.52 8.53
N MET A 104 21.05 0.83 7.40
CA MET A 104 20.17 -0.33 7.23
C MET A 104 20.61 -1.51 8.10
N GLY A 105 21.92 -1.77 8.19
CA GLY A 105 22.47 -2.80 9.06
C GLY A 105 22.08 -2.57 10.52
N LEU A 106 22.23 -1.33 11.01
CA LEU A 106 21.82 -0.93 12.35
C LEU A 106 20.30 -1.08 12.56
N LEU A 107 19.49 -0.61 11.61
CA LEU A 107 18.03 -0.75 11.67
C LEU A 107 17.60 -2.22 11.77
N LYS A 108 18.23 -3.13 11.01
CA LYS A 108 17.95 -4.57 11.09
C LYS A 108 18.30 -5.14 12.46
N GLN A 109 19.42 -4.73 13.05
CA GLN A 109 19.80 -5.16 14.40
C GLN A 109 18.79 -4.69 15.46
N LEU A 110 18.39 -3.42 15.40
CA LEU A 110 17.40 -2.85 16.33
C LEU A 110 16.03 -3.51 16.17
N ASN A 111 15.59 -3.74 14.92
CA ASN A 111 14.35 -4.45 14.63
C ASN A 111 14.38 -5.90 15.18
N HIS A 112 15.53 -6.58 15.08
CA HIS A 112 15.69 -7.92 15.62
C HIS A 112 15.58 -7.95 17.15
N LEU A 113 16.23 -7.02 17.84
CA LEU A 113 16.13 -6.90 19.30
C LEU A 113 14.69 -6.61 19.73
N ALA A 114 14.03 -5.67 19.06
CA ALA A 114 12.64 -5.34 19.34
C ALA A 114 11.71 -6.55 19.12
N ALA A 115 11.91 -7.33 18.05
CA ALA A 115 11.13 -8.53 17.77
C ALA A 115 11.28 -9.64 18.85
N ILE A 116 12.45 -9.74 19.49
CA ILE A 116 12.68 -10.63 20.63
C ILE A 116 11.97 -10.11 21.88
N GLU A 117 12.02 -8.80 22.12
CA GLU A 117 11.44 -8.17 23.31
C GLU A 117 9.91 -8.14 23.28
N TYR A 118 9.32 -7.91 22.09
CA TYR A 118 7.87 -7.79 21.90
C TYR A 118 7.32 -8.80 20.87
N PRO A 119 7.39 -10.11 21.14
CA PRO A 119 7.00 -11.15 20.17
C PRO A 119 5.49 -11.14 19.83
N GLY A 120 4.67 -10.60 20.73
CA GLY A 120 3.21 -10.50 20.56
C GLY A 120 2.76 -9.31 19.70
N ASP A 121 3.63 -8.32 19.44
CA ASP A 121 3.23 -7.09 18.74
C ASP A 121 3.15 -7.30 17.22
N LYS A 122 1.92 -7.49 16.73
CA LYS A 122 1.63 -7.66 15.31
C LYS A 122 1.90 -6.37 14.50
N ALA A 123 1.68 -5.21 15.08
CA ALA A 123 1.87 -3.92 14.40
C ALA A 123 3.36 -3.62 14.22
N MET A 124 4.18 -3.87 15.24
CA MET A 124 5.62 -3.75 15.14
C MET A 124 6.20 -4.71 14.08
N ARG A 125 5.76 -5.98 14.06
CA ARG A 125 6.20 -6.93 13.02
C ARG A 125 5.83 -6.49 11.60
N ALA A 126 4.63 -5.95 11.41
CA ALA A 126 4.22 -5.39 10.13
C ALA A 126 5.14 -4.23 9.71
N ARG A 127 5.46 -3.32 10.65
CA ARG A 127 6.37 -2.19 10.41
C ARG A 127 7.80 -2.62 10.06
N ILE A 128 8.35 -3.61 10.78
CA ILE A 128 9.68 -4.20 10.47
C ILE A 128 9.67 -4.73 9.04
N LYS A 129 8.67 -5.53 8.68
CA LYS A 129 8.52 -6.13 7.36
C LYS A 129 8.40 -5.06 6.26
N SER A 130 7.68 -3.97 6.52
CA SER A 130 7.60 -2.83 5.58
C SER A 130 8.96 -2.17 5.34
N TYR A 131 9.79 -2.01 6.37
CA TYR A 131 11.13 -1.44 6.19
C TYR A 131 12.09 -2.39 5.48
N GLU A 132 11.99 -3.70 5.72
CA GLU A 132 12.79 -4.70 5.02
C GLU A 132 12.41 -4.84 3.54
N LEU A 133 11.12 -4.70 3.19
CA LEU A 133 10.64 -4.75 1.80
C LEU A 133 11.07 -3.54 0.96
N ALA A 134 11.38 -2.41 1.60
CA ALA A 134 11.83 -1.22 0.88
C ALA A 134 13.27 -1.34 0.33
N TYR A 135 13.95 -2.48 0.55
CA TYR A 135 15.36 -2.70 0.24
C TYR A 135 15.68 -4.07 -0.35
#